data_AF-A0ABD5N9L8-F1
#
_entry.id   AF-A0ABD5N9L8-F1
#
_cell.length_a   1.000
_cell.length_b   1.000
_cell.length_c   1.000
_cell.angle_alpha   90.00
_cell.angle_beta   90.00
_cell.angle_gamma   90.00
#
_symmetry.space_group_name_H-M   'P 1'
#
loop_
_entity.id
_entity.type
_entity.pdbx_description
1 polymer ?
#
loop_
_entity_poly.entity_id
_entity_poly.type
_entity_poly.pdbx_seq_one_letter_code
_entity_poly.pdbx_strand_id
1 'polypeptide(L)'
;MTSEEMSAHHRTVGRALDTIRSAATELGVPAATEETATTVFRRYRDQRDGPPNSVRTTGAACLYVACKVERVPRTVDEVVAAADVDRTHLLRRAKDVTSTLGVDLSGFADATQYVERYADDLELPTAVRERAVEIVNCCEEAGIAGGKSPSGWAAAAVYNACVEADLDVRQDTLTELADVTHVTIRNRYQDQREVLRERNPPPERAVAALDWYETYLSTSEYVHSSARDLLERVADAEDVDEAPAAWAAAALRVASDRAGRPIGMKALKTPSGCSSTEIHDRTSALSAD
;
A
#
# COMPACT_ATOMS: atom_id res chain seq x y z
N MET A 1 -16.46 -5.27 -48.37
CA MET A 1 -16.29 -6.41 -47.46
C MET A 1 -17.16 -7.55 -47.92
N THR A 2 -16.60 -8.72 -48.17
CA THR A 2 -17.34 -9.93 -48.55
C THR A 2 -18.11 -10.50 -47.34
N SER A 3 -19.14 -11.34 -47.57
CA SER A 3 -19.89 -11.98 -46.46
C SER A 3 -19.00 -12.80 -45.52
N GLU A 4 -17.94 -13.41 -46.05
CA GLU A 4 -16.96 -14.16 -45.26
C GLU A 4 -16.09 -13.24 -44.39
N GLU A 5 -15.65 -12.10 -44.92
CA GLU A 5 -14.91 -11.07 -44.17
C GLU A 5 -15.76 -10.49 -43.04
N MET A 6 -17.04 -10.21 -43.27
CA MET A 6 -17.96 -9.73 -42.21
C MET A 6 -18.13 -10.76 -41.10
N SER A 7 -18.26 -12.04 -41.47
CA SER A 7 -18.44 -13.15 -40.52
C SER A 7 -17.17 -13.38 -39.67
N ALA A 8 -15.99 -13.29 -40.27
CA ALA A 8 -14.71 -13.37 -39.55
C ALA A 8 -14.47 -12.17 -38.63
N HIS A 9 -14.88 -10.98 -39.05
CA HIS A 9 -14.83 -9.77 -38.23
C HIS A 9 -15.74 -9.88 -37.01
N HIS A 10 -16.99 -10.35 -37.18
CA HIS A 10 -17.92 -10.53 -36.06
C HIS A 10 -17.43 -11.56 -35.04
N ARG A 11 -16.83 -12.67 -35.49
CA ARG A 11 -16.20 -13.67 -34.61
C ARG A 11 -15.03 -13.09 -33.79
N THR A 12 -14.24 -12.22 -34.41
CA THR A 12 -13.10 -11.56 -33.75
C THR A 12 -13.56 -10.60 -32.66
N VAL A 13 -14.60 -9.81 -32.95
CA VAL A 13 -15.22 -8.91 -31.97
C VAL A 13 -15.79 -9.71 -30.80
N GLY A 14 -16.56 -10.76 -31.06
CA GLY A 14 -17.13 -11.62 -30.01
C GLY A 14 -16.07 -12.13 -29.04
N ARG A 15 -14.99 -12.71 -29.56
CA ARG A 15 -13.88 -13.23 -28.73
C ARG A 15 -13.20 -12.18 -27.86
N ALA A 16 -13.06 -10.94 -28.34
CA ALA A 16 -12.48 -9.87 -27.53
C ALA A 16 -13.42 -9.46 -26.38
N LEU A 17 -14.72 -9.35 -26.68
CA LEU A 17 -15.74 -9.03 -25.67
C LEU A 17 -15.87 -10.15 -24.64
N ASP A 18 -15.80 -11.41 -25.06
CA ASP A 18 -15.78 -12.56 -24.15
C ASP A 18 -14.54 -12.53 -23.24
N THR A 19 -13.38 -12.14 -23.77
CA THR A 19 -12.16 -11.96 -22.95
C THR A 19 -12.34 -10.86 -21.92
N ILE A 20 -12.90 -9.71 -22.31
CA ILE A 20 -13.19 -8.59 -21.39
C ILE A 20 -14.10 -9.07 -20.26
N ARG A 21 -15.23 -9.70 -20.59
CA ARG A 21 -16.20 -10.18 -19.60
C ARG A 21 -15.63 -11.23 -18.67
N SER A 22 -14.90 -12.21 -19.20
CA SER A 22 -14.29 -13.28 -18.41
C SER A 22 -13.29 -12.70 -17.42
N ALA A 23 -12.35 -11.87 -17.88
CA ALA A 23 -11.34 -11.26 -17.01
C ALA A 23 -11.96 -10.26 -16.03
N ALA A 24 -12.99 -9.51 -16.44
CA ALA A 24 -13.74 -8.61 -15.56
C ALA A 24 -14.40 -9.38 -14.40
N THR A 25 -15.03 -10.50 -14.72
CA THR A 25 -15.68 -11.37 -13.73
C THR A 25 -14.65 -11.96 -12.76
N GLU A 26 -13.54 -12.50 -13.28
CA GLU A 26 -12.48 -13.10 -12.47
C GLU A 26 -11.83 -12.07 -11.53
N LEU A 27 -11.61 -10.84 -12.00
CA LEU A 27 -11.06 -9.74 -11.22
C LEU A 27 -12.09 -9.04 -10.33
N GLY A 28 -13.37 -9.41 -10.39
CA GLY A 28 -14.44 -8.74 -9.65
C GLY A 28 -14.55 -7.24 -9.95
N VAL A 29 -14.27 -6.81 -11.20
CA VAL A 29 -14.39 -5.39 -11.55
C VAL A 29 -15.86 -4.98 -11.67
N PRO A 30 -16.22 -3.73 -11.36
CA PRO A 30 -17.59 -3.26 -11.52
C PRO A 30 -18.09 -3.35 -12.96
N ALA A 31 -19.39 -3.60 -13.15
CA ALA A 31 -20.02 -3.69 -14.48
C ALA A 31 -19.84 -2.41 -15.30
N ALA A 32 -19.82 -1.23 -14.65
CA ALA A 32 -19.52 0.04 -15.31
C ALA A 32 -18.12 0.04 -15.95
N THR A 33 -17.11 -0.50 -15.27
CA THR A 33 -15.75 -0.62 -15.80
C THR A 33 -15.67 -1.62 -16.96
N GLU A 34 -16.43 -2.72 -16.92
CA GLU A 34 -16.56 -3.65 -18.05
C GLU A 34 -17.19 -2.96 -19.29
N GLU A 35 -18.21 -2.14 -19.08
CA GLU A 35 -18.83 -1.34 -20.14
C GLU A 35 -17.86 -0.30 -20.72
N THR A 36 -17.10 0.37 -19.86
CA THR A 36 -16.01 1.27 -20.28
C THR A 36 -14.97 0.49 -21.10
N ALA A 37 -14.57 -0.72 -20.70
CA ALA A 37 -13.64 -1.56 -21.45
C ALA A 37 -14.17 -1.93 -22.84
N THR A 38 -15.46 -2.26 -22.93
CA THR A 38 -16.16 -2.53 -24.20
C THR A 38 -16.15 -1.29 -25.11
N THR A 39 -16.36 -0.11 -24.55
CA THR A 39 -16.32 1.16 -25.27
C THR A 39 -14.91 1.48 -25.77
N VAL A 40 -13.89 1.30 -24.92
CA VAL A 40 -12.47 1.44 -25.29
C VAL A 40 -12.13 0.51 -26.45
N PHE A 41 -12.52 -0.76 -26.38
CA PHE A 41 -12.27 -1.74 -27.43
C PHE A 41 -12.89 -1.33 -28.78
N ARG A 42 -14.17 -0.94 -28.78
CA ARG A 42 -14.87 -0.52 -30.00
C ARG A 42 -14.20 0.71 -30.63
N ARG A 43 -13.92 1.73 -29.84
CA ARG A 43 -13.24 2.96 -30.32
C ARG A 43 -11.85 2.65 -30.87
N TYR A 44 -11.07 1.82 -30.16
CA TYR A 44 -9.72 1.45 -30.58
C TYR A 44 -9.71 0.69 -31.90
N ARG A 45 -10.66 -0.24 -32.07
CA ARG A 45 -10.85 -0.98 -33.32
C ARG A 45 -11.20 -0.04 -34.48
N ASP A 46 -12.13 0.88 -34.26
CA ASP A 46 -12.64 1.76 -35.32
C ASP A 46 -11.56 2.74 -35.86
N GLN A 47 -10.50 2.98 -35.07
CA GLN A 47 -9.36 3.83 -35.47
C GLN A 47 -8.15 3.04 -35.97
N ARG A 48 -8.24 1.71 -36.08
CA ARG A 48 -7.14 0.87 -36.55
C ARG A 48 -7.44 0.18 -37.87
N ASP A 49 -6.46 0.26 -38.76
CA ASP A 49 -6.45 -0.52 -39.98
C ASP A 49 -5.98 -1.96 -39.71
N GLY A 50 -6.84 -2.93 -39.99
CA GLY A 50 -6.54 -4.35 -39.87
C GLY A 50 -6.86 -4.99 -38.52
N PRO A 51 -7.02 -6.33 -38.47
CA PRO A 51 -7.37 -7.04 -37.25
C PRO A 51 -6.23 -7.01 -36.22
N PRO A 52 -6.53 -7.01 -34.92
CA PRO A 52 -5.49 -7.08 -33.90
C PRO A 52 -4.75 -8.44 -33.97
N ASN A 53 -3.42 -8.39 -33.92
CA ASN A 53 -2.56 -9.60 -33.94
C ASN A 53 -2.86 -10.59 -32.78
N SER A 54 -3.51 -10.13 -31.71
CA SER A 54 -4.03 -10.97 -30.62
C SER A 54 -5.32 -10.39 -30.06
N VAL A 55 -6.44 -11.06 -30.32
CA VAL A 55 -7.78 -10.66 -29.90
C VAL A 55 -7.92 -10.63 -28.38
N ARG A 56 -7.41 -11.68 -27.72
CA ARG A 56 -7.40 -11.84 -26.26
C ARG A 56 -6.58 -10.75 -25.58
N THR A 57 -5.34 -10.54 -26.04
CA THR A 57 -4.47 -9.47 -25.50
C THR A 57 -5.07 -8.09 -25.72
N THR A 58 -5.74 -7.85 -26.86
CA THR A 58 -6.45 -6.59 -27.10
C THR A 58 -7.62 -6.40 -26.13
N GLY A 59 -8.44 -7.43 -25.89
CA GLY A 59 -9.51 -7.38 -24.89
C GLY A 59 -8.96 -7.08 -23.49
N ALA A 60 -7.95 -7.84 -23.05
CA ALA A 60 -7.29 -7.65 -21.76
C ALA A 60 -6.67 -6.24 -21.60
N ALA A 61 -6.05 -5.72 -22.65
CA ALA A 61 -5.49 -4.37 -22.64
C ALA A 61 -6.57 -3.29 -22.55
N CYS A 62 -7.72 -3.47 -23.22
CA CYS A 62 -8.84 -2.54 -23.11
C CYS A 62 -9.44 -2.55 -21.70
N LEU A 63 -9.54 -3.73 -21.07
CA LEU A 63 -9.94 -3.84 -19.68
C LEU A 63 -8.95 -3.15 -18.73
N TYR A 64 -7.65 -3.40 -18.90
CA TYR A 64 -6.60 -2.74 -18.11
C TYR A 64 -6.68 -1.21 -18.22
N VAL A 65 -6.86 -0.67 -19.45
CA VAL A 65 -7.02 0.76 -19.68
C VAL A 65 -8.29 1.30 -19.03
N ALA A 66 -9.41 0.58 -19.12
CA ALA A 66 -10.65 0.97 -18.46
C ALA A 66 -10.53 0.99 -16.93
N CYS A 67 -9.88 -0.01 -16.32
CA CYS A 67 -9.58 -0.01 -14.90
C CYS A 67 -8.77 1.23 -14.49
N LYS A 68 -7.78 1.63 -15.30
CA LYS A 68 -7.01 2.86 -15.04
C LYS A 68 -7.88 4.10 -15.13
N VAL A 69 -8.66 4.25 -16.19
CA VAL A 69 -9.55 5.41 -16.40
C VAL A 69 -10.58 5.56 -15.29
N GLU A 70 -11.20 4.46 -14.88
CA GLU A 70 -12.22 4.40 -13.83
C GLU A 70 -11.65 4.34 -12.41
N ARG A 71 -10.31 4.43 -12.26
CA ARG A 71 -9.60 4.35 -10.96
C ARG A 71 -9.95 3.09 -10.16
N VAL A 72 -10.11 1.97 -10.87
CA VAL A 72 -10.24 0.63 -10.29
C VAL A 72 -8.84 0.03 -10.16
N PRO A 73 -8.27 -0.05 -8.94
CA PRO A 73 -6.90 -0.52 -8.75
C PRO A 73 -6.79 -1.99 -9.11
N ARG A 74 -6.10 -2.29 -10.20
CA ARG A 74 -5.63 -3.63 -10.57
C ARG A 74 -4.17 -3.56 -11.00
N THR A 75 -3.36 -4.51 -10.57
CA THR A 75 -1.97 -4.67 -11.01
C THR A 75 -1.96 -5.20 -12.44
N VAL A 76 -0.78 -5.13 -13.06
CA VAL A 76 -0.58 -5.72 -14.38
C VAL A 76 -0.69 -7.24 -14.30
N ASP A 77 -0.17 -7.83 -13.22
CA ASP A 77 -0.03 -9.26 -13.07
C ASP A 77 -1.37 -9.93 -12.74
N GLU A 78 -2.27 -9.24 -12.01
CA GLU A 78 -3.68 -9.62 -11.86
C GLU A 78 -4.37 -9.76 -13.23
N VAL A 79 -4.22 -8.76 -14.13
CA VAL A 79 -4.85 -8.80 -15.46
C VAL A 79 -4.22 -9.87 -16.36
N VAL A 80 -2.91 -10.09 -16.23
CA VAL A 80 -2.19 -11.16 -16.93
C VAL A 80 -2.75 -12.52 -16.55
N ALA A 81 -2.92 -12.77 -15.25
CA ALA A 81 -3.46 -14.03 -14.73
C ALA A 81 -4.90 -14.24 -15.21
N ALA A 82 -5.77 -13.24 -15.02
CA ALA A 82 -7.19 -13.35 -15.34
C ALA A 82 -7.51 -13.48 -16.84
N ALA A 83 -6.63 -12.98 -17.72
CA ALA A 83 -6.84 -13.06 -19.16
C ALA A 83 -6.04 -14.18 -19.83
N ASP A 84 -5.09 -14.80 -19.14
CA ASP A 84 -4.10 -15.74 -19.69
C ASP A 84 -3.36 -15.12 -20.89
N VAL A 85 -2.60 -14.05 -20.63
CA VAL A 85 -1.85 -13.30 -21.65
C VAL A 85 -0.43 -12.97 -21.21
N ASP A 86 0.49 -12.85 -22.15
CA ASP A 86 1.85 -12.40 -21.85
C ASP A 86 1.88 -10.94 -21.34
N ARG A 87 2.64 -10.71 -20.27
CA ARG A 87 2.79 -9.41 -19.60
C ARG A 87 3.32 -8.32 -20.52
N THR A 88 4.37 -8.62 -21.28
CA THR A 88 4.99 -7.66 -22.21
C THR A 88 4.03 -7.32 -23.35
N HIS A 89 3.28 -8.31 -23.85
CA HIS A 89 2.25 -8.09 -24.85
C HIS A 89 1.07 -7.26 -24.32
N LEU A 90 0.62 -7.50 -23.08
CA LEU A 90 -0.43 -6.70 -22.44
C LEU A 90 0.00 -5.23 -22.35
N LEU A 91 1.17 -4.95 -21.77
CA LEU A 91 1.67 -3.58 -21.59
C LEU A 91 1.90 -2.87 -22.92
N ARG A 92 2.49 -3.55 -23.90
CA ARG A 92 2.69 -3.00 -25.25
C ARG A 92 1.34 -2.66 -25.90
N ARG A 93 0.34 -3.54 -25.76
CA ARG A 93 -0.98 -3.31 -26.32
C ARG A 93 -1.73 -2.20 -25.58
N ALA A 94 -1.63 -2.12 -24.26
CA ALA A 94 -2.23 -1.03 -23.48
C ALA A 94 -1.67 0.33 -23.90
N LYS A 95 -0.35 0.44 -24.07
CA LYS A 95 0.30 1.67 -24.58
C LYS A 95 -0.19 2.05 -25.97
N ASP A 96 -0.37 1.05 -26.84
CA ASP A 96 -0.88 1.25 -28.19
C ASP A 96 -2.36 1.69 -28.19
N VAL A 97 -3.20 1.08 -27.34
CA VAL A 97 -4.60 1.49 -27.14
C VAL A 97 -4.67 2.95 -26.68
N THR A 98 -3.89 3.33 -25.68
CA THR A 98 -3.94 4.69 -25.13
C THR A 98 -3.39 5.73 -26.09
N SER A 99 -2.33 5.40 -26.82
CA SER A 99 -1.77 6.28 -27.86
C SER A 99 -2.74 6.47 -29.02
N THR A 100 -3.44 5.41 -29.44
CA THR A 100 -4.44 5.48 -30.51
C THR A 100 -5.61 6.37 -30.09
N LEU A 101 -6.11 6.20 -28.86
CA LEU A 101 -7.28 6.92 -28.37
C LEU A 101 -6.99 8.31 -27.80
N GLY A 102 -5.72 8.72 -27.71
CA GLY A 102 -5.32 9.98 -27.07
C GLY A 102 -5.61 10.02 -25.57
N VAL A 103 -5.61 8.86 -24.90
CA VAL A 103 -5.83 8.75 -23.45
C VAL A 103 -4.49 8.94 -22.74
N ASP A 104 -4.36 10.00 -21.96
CA ASP A 104 -3.20 10.20 -21.07
C ASP A 104 -3.36 9.35 -19.81
N LEU A 105 -2.45 8.40 -19.60
CA LEU A 105 -2.46 7.54 -18.41
C LEU A 105 -1.65 8.07 -17.23
N SER A 106 -0.93 9.18 -17.39
CA SER A 106 0.02 9.69 -16.39
C SER A 106 -0.66 10.08 -15.07
N GLY A 107 -1.94 10.46 -15.10
CA GLY A 107 -2.76 10.78 -13.92
C GLY A 107 -3.29 9.57 -13.12
N PHE A 108 -3.11 8.33 -13.58
CA PHE A 108 -3.67 7.13 -12.92
C PHE A 108 -2.65 6.37 -12.05
N ALA A 109 -1.57 7.05 -11.68
CA ALA A 109 -0.49 6.55 -10.82
C ALA A 109 -0.75 6.76 -9.32
N ASP A 110 -1.97 7.15 -8.95
CA ASP A 110 -2.35 7.38 -7.57
C ASP A 110 -2.20 6.09 -6.75
N ALA A 111 -1.39 6.12 -5.69
CA ALA A 111 -1.19 4.97 -4.82
C ALA A 111 -2.33 4.80 -3.81
N THR A 112 -3.11 5.85 -3.52
CA THR A 112 -4.17 5.82 -2.50
C THR A 112 -5.30 4.85 -2.84
N GLN A 113 -5.69 4.73 -4.11
CA GLN A 113 -6.65 3.70 -4.56
C GLN A 113 -6.20 2.28 -4.20
N TYR A 114 -4.90 1.99 -4.27
CA TYR A 114 -4.38 0.67 -3.88
C TYR A 114 -4.41 0.50 -2.37
N VAL A 115 -4.17 1.57 -1.59
CA VAL A 115 -4.32 1.55 -0.13
C VAL A 115 -5.75 1.19 0.26
N GLU A 116 -6.75 1.82 -0.34
CA GLU A 116 -8.16 1.52 -0.06
C GLU A 116 -8.48 0.06 -0.30
N ARG A 117 -8.12 -0.47 -1.48
CA ARG A 117 -8.30 -1.89 -1.80
C ARG A 117 -7.61 -2.81 -0.81
N TYR A 118 -6.32 -2.58 -0.53
CA TYR A 118 -5.56 -3.45 0.37
C TYR A 118 -6.09 -3.40 1.79
N ALA A 119 -6.55 -2.25 2.25
CA ALA A 119 -7.18 -2.13 3.56
C ALA A 119 -8.52 -2.86 3.62
N ASP A 120 -9.31 -2.85 2.54
CA ASP A 120 -10.54 -3.65 2.43
C ASP A 120 -10.23 -5.15 2.43
N ASP A 121 -9.31 -5.61 1.56
CA ASP A 121 -8.94 -7.02 1.41
C ASP A 121 -8.32 -7.62 2.70
N LEU A 122 -7.66 -6.79 3.50
CA LEU A 122 -7.05 -7.16 4.78
C LEU A 122 -7.96 -6.86 6.00
N GLU A 123 -9.18 -6.36 5.76
CA GLU A 123 -10.14 -5.97 6.80
C GLU A 123 -9.54 -5.03 7.87
N LEU A 124 -8.71 -4.08 7.43
CA LEU A 124 -8.00 -3.18 8.33
C LEU A 124 -8.94 -2.11 8.93
N PRO A 125 -8.71 -1.69 10.19
CA PRO A 125 -9.46 -0.60 10.80
C PRO A 125 -9.36 0.71 10.00
N THR A 126 -10.43 1.51 10.02
CA THR A 126 -10.48 2.80 9.31
C THR A 126 -9.29 3.70 9.65
N ALA A 127 -8.90 3.80 10.92
CA ALA A 127 -7.75 4.60 11.35
C ALA A 127 -6.43 4.17 10.68
N VAL A 128 -6.24 2.86 10.44
CA VAL A 128 -5.04 2.33 9.78
C VAL A 128 -5.05 2.64 8.28
N ARG A 129 -6.24 2.58 7.66
CA ARG A 129 -6.43 3.00 6.26
C ARG A 129 -6.14 4.48 6.08
N GLU A 130 -6.74 5.33 6.90
CA GLU A 130 -6.52 6.78 6.89
C GLU A 130 -5.03 7.08 7.08
N ARG A 131 -4.40 6.42 8.05
CA ARG A 131 -2.96 6.55 8.28
C ARG A 131 -2.11 6.13 7.09
N ALA A 132 -2.45 5.02 6.42
CA ALA A 132 -1.73 4.59 5.22
C ALA A 132 -1.88 5.59 4.06
N VAL A 133 -3.05 6.21 3.89
CA VAL A 133 -3.27 7.29 2.92
C VAL A 133 -2.44 8.52 3.27
N GLU A 134 -2.40 8.93 4.55
CA GLU A 134 -1.54 10.02 5.01
C GLU A 134 -0.07 9.77 4.71
N ILE A 135 0.42 8.54 4.92
CA ILE A 135 1.81 8.17 4.63
C ILE A 135 2.11 8.32 3.14
N VAL A 136 1.21 7.87 2.26
CA VAL A 136 1.33 8.05 0.81
C VAL A 136 1.44 9.54 0.47
N ASN A 137 0.48 10.35 0.93
CA ASN A 137 0.41 11.77 0.64
C ASN A 137 1.65 12.52 1.14
N CYS A 138 2.08 12.26 2.39
CA CYS A 138 3.29 12.86 2.96
C CYS A 138 4.53 12.61 2.09
N CYS A 139 4.66 11.40 1.56
CA CYS A 139 5.83 11.04 0.77
C CYS A 139 5.73 11.52 -0.69
N GLU A 140 4.53 11.66 -1.24
CA GLU A 140 4.30 12.31 -2.53
C GLU A 140 4.65 13.80 -2.46
N GLU A 141 4.24 14.50 -1.40
CA GLU A 141 4.62 15.89 -1.13
C GLU A 141 6.13 16.06 -0.95
N ALA A 142 6.81 15.07 -0.36
CA ALA A 142 8.27 15.04 -0.24
C ALA A 142 8.97 14.70 -1.58
N GLY A 143 8.24 14.38 -2.64
CA GLY A 143 8.78 14.11 -3.98
C GLY A 143 9.48 12.76 -4.13
N ILE A 144 9.37 11.85 -3.14
CA ILE A 144 10.11 10.58 -3.14
C ILE A 144 9.35 9.42 -3.80
N ALA A 145 8.09 9.62 -4.19
CA ALA A 145 7.26 8.60 -4.83
C ALA A 145 7.55 8.41 -6.33
N GLY A 146 8.15 9.42 -6.98
CA GLY A 146 8.37 9.47 -8.43
C GLY A 146 9.12 8.25 -8.99
N GLY A 147 8.62 7.68 -10.08
CA GLY A 147 9.24 6.55 -10.78
C GLY A 147 9.10 5.19 -10.09
N LYS A 148 8.37 5.12 -8.98
CA LYS A 148 8.13 3.87 -8.22
C LYS A 148 6.75 3.31 -8.57
N SER A 149 6.57 1.99 -8.40
CA SER A 149 5.28 1.33 -8.63
C SER A 149 4.25 1.81 -7.60
N PRO A 150 3.08 2.36 -8.01
CA PRO A 150 2.04 2.81 -7.08
C PRO A 150 1.52 1.71 -6.15
N SER A 151 1.35 0.50 -6.68
CA SER A 151 0.90 -0.67 -5.92
C SER A 151 1.91 -1.06 -4.83
N GLY A 152 3.20 -1.15 -5.16
CA GLY A 152 4.25 -1.43 -4.18
C GLY A 152 4.44 -0.31 -3.15
N TRP A 153 4.20 0.94 -3.56
CA TRP A 153 4.23 2.11 -2.67
C TRP A 153 3.09 2.07 -1.65
N ALA A 154 1.88 1.79 -2.12
CA ALA A 154 0.70 1.60 -1.29
C ALA A 154 0.85 0.43 -0.31
N ALA A 155 1.35 -0.73 -0.78
CA ALA A 155 1.58 -1.89 0.07
C ALA A 155 2.57 -1.60 1.20
N ALA A 156 3.63 -0.83 0.91
CA ALA A 156 4.56 -0.39 1.94
C ALA A 156 3.92 0.60 2.92
N ALA A 157 3.07 1.52 2.46
CA ALA A 157 2.35 2.45 3.33
C ALA A 157 1.36 1.73 4.24
N VAL A 158 0.66 0.71 3.73
CA VAL A 158 -0.21 -0.17 4.54
C VAL A 158 0.61 -0.93 5.58
N TYR A 159 1.73 -1.55 5.18
CA TYR A 159 2.64 -2.21 6.12
C TYR A 159 3.12 -1.26 7.22
N ASN A 160 3.47 -0.04 6.83
CA ASN A 160 3.96 1.02 7.67
C ASN A 160 2.91 1.43 8.73
N ALA A 161 1.67 1.65 8.32
CA ALA A 161 0.54 1.96 9.21
C ALA A 161 0.18 0.80 10.16
N CYS A 162 0.13 -0.45 9.66
CA CYS A 162 -0.11 -1.61 10.52
C CYS A 162 0.96 -1.75 11.61
N VAL A 163 2.24 -1.55 11.26
CA VAL A 163 3.33 -1.61 12.24
C VAL A 163 3.23 -0.49 13.27
N GLU A 164 2.83 0.74 12.89
CA GLU A 164 2.60 1.83 13.85
C GLU A 164 1.49 1.50 14.85
N ALA A 165 0.42 0.89 14.37
CA ALA A 165 -0.75 0.52 15.17
C ALA A 165 -0.59 -0.81 15.95
N ASP A 166 0.61 -1.39 15.95
CA ASP A 166 0.91 -2.72 16.53
C ASP A 166 -0.01 -3.85 16.02
N LEU A 167 -0.42 -3.76 14.75
CA LEU A 167 -1.19 -4.81 14.07
C LEU A 167 -0.28 -5.75 13.31
N ASP A 168 -0.48 -7.06 13.53
CA ASP A 168 0.26 -8.08 12.79
C ASP A 168 -0.29 -8.19 11.36
N VAL A 169 0.56 -7.90 10.40
CA VAL A 169 0.28 -8.09 8.97
C VAL A 169 1.42 -8.91 8.36
N ARG A 170 1.06 -10.01 7.71
CA ARG A 170 2.04 -10.86 7.05
C ARG A 170 2.57 -10.16 5.80
N GLN A 171 3.89 -10.04 5.72
CA GLN A 171 4.53 -9.45 4.53
C GLN A 171 4.20 -10.25 3.27
N ASP A 172 4.12 -11.57 3.36
CA ASP A 172 3.76 -12.44 2.23
C ASP A 172 2.40 -12.05 1.64
N THR A 173 1.41 -11.79 2.50
CA THR A 173 0.06 -11.40 2.08
C THR A 173 0.10 -10.06 1.34
N LEU A 174 0.88 -9.08 1.82
CA LEU A 174 1.04 -7.81 1.12
C LEU A 174 1.81 -7.94 -0.20
N THR A 175 2.83 -8.81 -0.26
CA THR A 175 3.56 -9.06 -1.52
C THR A 175 2.68 -9.72 -2.57
N GLU A 176 1.78 -10.63 -2.15
CA GLU A 176 0.80 -11.28 -3.02
C GLU A 176 -0.24 -10.28 -3.51
N LEU A 177 -0.87 -9.50 -2.62
CA LEU A 177 -1.89 -8.50 -2.99
C LEU A 177 -1.37 -7.39 -3.93
N ALA A 178 -0.07 -7.08 -3.83
CA ALA A 178 0.56 -6.01 -4.59
C ALA A 178 1.41 -6.49 -5.78
N ASP A 179 1.51 -7.81 -6.00
CA ASP A 179 2.37 -8.39 -7.03
C ASP A 179 3.78 -7.79 -7.04
N VAL A 180 4.38 -7.67 -5.85
CA VAL A 180 5.73 -7.15 -5.67
C VAL A 180 6.54 -8.05 -4.75
N THR A 181 7.87 -7.93 -4.85
CA THR A 181 8.76 -8.70 -3.97
C THR A 181 8.85 -8.12 -2.56
N HIS A 182 9.25 -8.94 -1.58
CA HIS A 182 9.59 -8.48 -0.23
C HIS A 182 10.60 -7.34 -0.23
N VAL A 183 11.60 -7.41 -1.11
CA VAL A 183 12.64 -6.38 -1.21
C VAL A 183 12.05 -5.05 -1.67
N THR A 184 11.07 -5.09 -2.58
CA THR A 184 10.33 -3.90 -2.99
C THR A 184 9.65 -3.27 -1.79
N ILE A 185 8.80 -4.01 -1.06
CA ILE A 185 8.09 -3.48 0.12
C ILE A 185 9.07 -2.93 1.15
N ARG A 186 10.16 -3.66 1.44
CA ARG A 186 11.18 -3.26 2.41
C ARG A 186 11.85 -1.93 2.03
N ASN A 187 12.26 -1.77 0.78
CA ASN A 187 12.92 -0.55 0.32
C ASN A 187 11.94 0.64 0.40
N ARG A 188 10.69 0.45 -0.02
CA ARG A 188 9.68 1.52 0.05
C ARG A 188 9.28 1.88 1.48
N TYR A 189 9.20 0.89 2.35
CA TYR A 189 9.00 1.12 3.78
C TYR A 189 10.15 1.96 4.36
N GLN A 190 11.41 1.66 4.01
CA GLN A 190 12.55 2.46 4.48
C GLN A 190 12.52 3.89 3.94
N ASP A 191 12.27 4.07 2.64
CA ASP A 191 12.12 5.39 2.02
C ASP A 191 11.03 6.23 2.75
N GLN A 192 9.87 5.62 3.02
CA GLN A 192 8.76 6.29 3.72
C GLN A 192 9.13 6.64 5.17
N ARG A 193 9.86 5.75 5.86
CA ARG A 193 10.23 5.95 7.26
C ARG A 193 11.17 7.12 7.50
N GLU A 194 12.06 7.38 6.54
CA GLU A 194 12.96 8.54 6.58
C GLU A 194 12.14 9.84 6.60
N VAL A 195 11.24 10.01 5.62
CA VAL A 195 10.37 11.20 5.52
C VAL A 195 9.47 11.37 6.74
N LEU A 196 8.87 10.28 7.23
CA LEU A 196 7.97 10.36 8.39
C LEU A 196 8.68 10.84 9.66
N ARG A 197 9.94 10.42 9.87
CA ARG A 197 10.75 10.84 11.02
C ARG A 197 11.22 12.28 10.91
N GLU A 198 11.55 12.73 9.70
CA GLU A 198 11.88 14.14 9.46
C GLU A 198 10.67 15.05 9.72
N ARG A 199 9.46 14.61 9.34
CA ARG A 199 8.24 15.38 9.54
C ARG A 199 7.73 15.40 10.98
N ASN A 200 7.87 14.29 11.71
CA ASN A 200 7.42 14.18 13.09
C ASN A 200 8.51 13.55 13.97
N PRO A 201 9.61 14.27 14.25
CA PRO A 201 10.67 13.75 15.11
C PRO A 201 10.18 13.58 16.56
N PRO A 202 10.73 12.63 17.32
CA PRO A 202 10.38 12.48 18.73
C PRO A 202 10.81 13.74 19.52
N PRO A 203 10.03 14.15 20.53
CA PRO A 203 10.39 15.23 21.44
C PRO A 203 11.70 14.99 22.20
N GLU A 204 12.34 16.07 22.63
CA GLU A 204 13.61 16.05 23.38
C GLU A 204 13.45 15.61 24.85
N ARG A 205 12.21 15.46 25.35
CA ARG A 205 11.92 15.00 26.71
C ARG A 205 11.24 13.65 26.72
N ALA A 206 11.66 12.74 27.60
CA ALA A 206 11.12 11.38 27.66
C ALA A 206 9.61 11.34 27.91
N VAL A 207 9.10 12.16 28.83
CA VAL A 207 7.66 12.26 29.12
C VAL A 207 6.88 12.82 27.93
N ALA A 208 7.43 13.80 27.22
CA ALA A 208 6.81 14.32 26.00
C ALA A 208 6.87 13.29 24.86
N ALA A 209 7.95 12.50 24.78
CA ALA A 209 8.07 11.40 23.82
C ALA A 209 7.07 10.27 24.10
N LEU A 210 6.73 10.04 25.37
CA LEU A 210 5.65 9.13 25.77
C LEU A 210 4.30 9.59 25.21
N ASP A 211 3.93 10.86 25.43
CA ASP A 211 2.69 11.44 24.87
C ASP A 211 2.70 11.42 23.33
N TRP A 212 3.86 11.65 22.72
CA TRP A 212 4.03 11.57 21.27
C TRP A 212 3.72 10.18 20.70
N TYR A 213 4.03 9.09 21.43
CA TYR A 213 3.70 7.73 20.99
C TYR A 213 2.19 7.46 20.92
N GLU A 214 1.34 8.21 21.63
CA GLU A 214 -0.13 8.09 21.53
C GLU A 214 -0.66 8.42 20.13
N THR A 215 0.11 9.17 19.33
CA THR A 215 -0.19 9.41 17.91
C THR A 215 -0.22 8.12 17.09
N TYR A 216 0.48 7.08 17.54
CA TYR A 216 0.67 5.82 16.83
C TYR A 216 0.00 4.64 17.53
N LEU A 217 0.14 4.59 18.85
CA LEU A 217 -0.27 3.46 19.68
C LEU A 217 -1.54 3.79 20.45
N SER A 218 -2.59 3.00 20.26
CA SER A 218 -3.81 3.07 21.08
C SER A 218 -3.60 2.36 22.42
N THR A 219 -2.86 2.99 23.33
CA THR A 219 -2.64 2.47 24.69
C THR A 219 -3.79 2.81 25.63
N SER A 220 -4.02 1.99 26.67
CA SER A 220 -4.98 2.34 27.71
C SER A 220 -4.43 3.45 28.61
N GLU A 221 -5.31 4.24 29.21
CA GLU A 221 -4.94 5.28 30.19
C GLU A 221 -4.08 4.71 31.34
N TYR A 222 -4.35 3.47 31.75
CA TYR A 222 -3.55 2.74 32.74
C TYR A 222 -2.11 2.46 32.26
N VAL A 223 -1.93 1.97 31.02
CA VAL A 223 -0.59 1.74 30.46
C VAL A 223 0.17 3.04 30.33
N HIS A 224 -0.49 4.10 29.87
CA HIS A 224 0.14 5.41 29.69
C HIS A 224 0.58 6.03 31.02
N SER A 225 -0.33 6.09 32.01
CA SER A 225 -0.02 6.58 33.35
C SER A 225 1.09 5.76 34.03
N SER A 226 1.00 4.42 33.96
CA SER A 226 2.05 3.56 34.51
C SER A 226 3.40 3.76 33.81
N ALA A 227 3.42 4.03 32.50
CA ALA A 227 4.65 4.34 31.77
C ALA A 227 5.23 5.69 32.20
N ARG A 228 4.39 6.69 32.45
CA ARG A 228 4.82 7.99 33.00
C ARG A 228 5.42 7.83 34.39
N ASP A 229 4.77 7.11 35.29
CA ASP A 229 5.27 6.83 36.64
C ASP A 229 6.61 6.08 36.63
N LEU A 230 6.82 5.21 35.63
CA LEU A 230 8.10 4.52 35.42
C LEU A 230 9.21 5.50 35.03
N LEU A 231 8.94 6.42 34.10
CA LEU A 231 9.90 7.43 33.67
C LEU A 231 10.24 8.42 34.80
N GLU A 232 9.24 8.88 35.55
CA GLU A 232 9.43 9.83 36.65
C GLU A 232 10.27 9.23 37.79
N ARG A 233 10.07 7.95 38.12
CA ARG A 233 10.87 7.27 39.15
C ARG A 233 12.33 7.06 38.74
N VAL A 234 12.58 6.65 37.49
CA VAL A 234 13.95 6.35 37.04
C VAL A 234 14.75 7.64 36.77
N ALA A 235 14.08 8.78 36.52
CA ALA A 235 14.73 10.06 36.27
C ALA A 235 15.60 10.59 37.43
N ASP A 236 15.41 10.07 38.66
CA ASP A 236 16.28 10.39 39.80
C ASP A 236 17.66 9.71 39.70
N ALA A 237 17.76 8.61 38.95
CA ALA A 237 18.97 7.77 38.85
C ALA A 237 19.61 7.76 37.46
N GLU A 238 18.82 7.94 36.41
CA GLU A 238 19.24 7.84 35.00
C GLU A 238 18.86 9.11 34.23
N ASP A 239 19.68 9.50 33.25
CA ASP A 239 19.33 10.58 32.32
C ASP A 239 18.34 10.07 31.27
N VAL A 240 17.05 10.22 31.57
CA VAL A 240 15.96 9.81 30.68
C VAL A 240 15.88 10.64 29.39
N ASP A 241 16.45 11.85 29.39
CA ASP A 241 16.40 12.77 28.26
C ASP A 241 17.61 12.62 27.31
N GLU A 242 18.61 11.79 27.63
CA GLU A 242 19.70 11.42 26.69
C GLU A 242 19.16 10.68 25.46
N ALA A 243 18.12 9.85 25.65
CA ALA A 243 17.48 9.07 24.59
C ALA A 243 15.96 8.97 24.80
N PRO A 244 15.24 10.10 24.68
CA PRO A 244 13.88 10.24 25.20
C PRO A 244 12.90 9.26 24.55
N ALA A 245 13.03 9.04 23.23
CA ALA A 245 12.18 8.10 22.51
C ALA A 245 12.42 6.63 22.87
N ALA A 246 13.67 6.26 23.22
CA ALA A 246 14.01 4.91 23.64
C ALA A 246 13.54 4.65 25.07
N TRP A 247 13.65 5.63 25.96
CA TRP A 247 13.12 5.58 27.32
C TRP A 247 11.59 5.49 27.33
N ALA A 248 10.90 6.34 26.55
CA ALA A 248 9.45 6.28 26.40
C ALA A 248 8.99 4.92 25.85
N ALA A 249 9.64 4.40 24.81
CA ALA A 249 9.35 3.08 24.26
C ALA A 249 9.57 1.95 25.29
N ALA A 250 10.64 2.02 26.08
CA ALA A 250 10.91 1.05 27.14
C ALA A 250 9.85 1.13 28.26
N ALA A 251 9.44 2.32 28.65
CA ALA A 251 8.39 2.52 29.65
C ALA A 251 7.04 1.97 29.19
N LEU A 252 6.63 2.26 27.94
CA LEU A 252 5.45 1.68 27.33
C LEU A 252 5.52 0.15 27.30
N ARG A 253 6.67 -0.40 26.93
CA ARG A 253 6.90 -1.85 26.93
C ARG A 253 6.65 -2.46 28.31
N VAL A 254 7.35 -1.96 29.34
CA VAL A 254 7.22 -2.47 30.71
C VAL A 254 5.78 -2.32 31.22
N ALA A 255 5.15 -1.16 31.02
CA ALA A 255 3.78 -0.91 31.47
C ALA A 255 2.77 -1.85 30.77
N SER A 256 2.93 -2.04 29.46
CA SER A 256 2.07 -2.92 28.65
C SER A 256 2.22 -4.40 29.01
N ASP A 257 3.46 -4.84 29.29
CA ASP A 257 3.77 -6.19 29.76
C ASP A 257 3.13 -6.43 31.13
N ARG A 258 3.24 -5.47 32.06
CA ARG A 258 2.60 -5.53 33.39
C ARG A 258 1.07 -5.54 33.31
N ALA A 259 0.50 -4.87 32.32
CA ALA A 259 -0.95 -4.85 32.07
C ALA A 259 -1.47 -6.11 31.34
N GLY A 260 -0.59 -7.05 30.96
CA GLY A 260 -0.97 -8.28 30.25
C GLY A 260 -1.36 -8.07 28.79
N ARG A 261 -0.99 -6.92 28.18
CA ARG A 261 -1.23 -6.59 26.77
C ARG A 261 0.07 -6.05 26.16
N PRO A 262 1.06 -6.92 25.92
CA PRO A 262 2.40 -6.51 25.52
C PRO A 262 2.39 -5.81 24.15
N ILE A 263 3.05 -4.65 24.06
CA ILE A 263 3.25 -3.95 22.78
C ILE A 263 4.44 -4.58 22.03
N GLY A 264 4.25 -4.80 20.73
CA GLY A 264 5.27 -5.34 19.84
C GLY A 264 6.51 -4.45 19.73
N MET A 265 7.70 -5.08 19.77
CA MET A 265 8.99 -4.38 19.61
C MET A 265 9.08 -3.60 18.29
N LYS A 266 8.43 -4.08 17.21
CA LYS A 266 8.40 -3.37 15.93
C LYS A 266 7.62 -2.07 16.04
N ALA A 267 6.46 -2.07 16.70
CA ALA A 267 5.63 -0.88 16.85
C ALA A 267 6.32 0.19 17.69
N LEU A 268 7.00 -0.21 18.77
CA LEU A 268 7.76 0.70 19.63
C LEU A 268 8.92 1.37 18.89
N LYS A 269 9.70 0.62 18.11
CA LYS A 269 10.92 1.16 17.50
C LYS A 269 10.70 1.90 16.18
N THR A 270 9.57 1.64 15.52
CA THR A 270 9.36 2.07 14.14
C THR A 270 9.18 3.60 14.03
N PRO A 271 8.34 4.25 14.84
CA PRO A 271 8.13 5.70 14.77
C PRO A 271 9.44 6.48 14.95
N SER A 272 10.17 6.24 16.04
CA SER A 272 11.37 6.99 16.41
C SER A 272 12.65 6.52 15.71
N GLY A 273 12.71 5.25 15.30
CA GLY A 273 13.90 4.66 14.69
C GLY A 273 14.97 4.18 15.67
N CYS A 274 14.66 4.14 16.98
CA CYS A 274 15.57 3.56 17.96
C CYS A 274 15.82 2.06 17.68
N SER A 275 16.95 1.55 18.17
CA SER A 275 17.29 0.15 18.05
C SER A 275 16.56 -0.70 19.08
N SER A 276 16.36 -1.98 18.76
CA SER A 276 15.78 -2.93 19.73
C SER A 276 16.67 -3.12 20.96
N THR A 277 17.99 -2.94 20.81
CA THR A 277 18.95 -3.01 21.91
C THR A 277 18.76 -1.83 22.87
N GLU A 278 18.66 -0.60 22.35
CA GLU A 278 18.44 0.59 23.19
C GLU A 278 17.17 0.51 24.02
N ILE A 279 16.07 -0.02 23.45
CA ILE A 279 14.82 -0.26 24.19
C ILE A 279 15.01 -1.34 25.25
N HIS A 280 15.71 -2.43 24.91
CA HIS A 280 15.89 -3.56 25.84
C HIS A 280 16.72 -3.17 27.07
N ASP A 281 17.85 -2.47 26.86
CA ASP A 281 18.72 -2.03 27.95
C ASP A 281 17.96 -1.14 28.96
N ARG A 282 17.13 -0.23 28.44
CA ARG A 282 16.28 0.65 29.26
C ARG A 282 15.11 -0.09 29.92
N THR A 283 14.57 -1.11 29.26
CA THR A 283 13.55 -2.00 29.85
C THR A 283 14.11 -2.71 31.09
N SER A 284 15.38 -3.13 31.04
CA SER A 284 16.06 -3.74 32.19
C SER A 284 16.24 -2.75 33.34
N ALA A 285 16.63 -1.49 33.06
CA ALA A 285 16.73 -0.44 34.07
C ALA A 285 15.37 -0.19 34.77
N LEU A 286 14.29 -0.07 34.00
CA LEU A 286 12.93 0.15 34.50
C LEU A 286 12.31 -1.03 35.26
N SER A 287 12.87 -2.22 35.11
CA SER A 287 12.37 -3.45 35.75
C SER A 287 13.13 -3.82 37.02
N ALA A 288 14.24 -3.14 37.32
CA ALA A 288 15.07 -3.38 38.50
C ALA A 288 14.47 -2.77 39.79
N ASP A 289 13.46 -1.89 39.66
CA ASP A 289 12.71 -1.20 40.73
C ASP A 289 11.22 -1.58 40.77
#